data_AF-A0AAD3WVG2-F1
#
_entry.id   AF-A0AAD3WVG2-F1
#
_cell.length_a   1.000
_cell.length_b   1.000
_cell.length_c   1.000
_cell.angle_alpha   90.00
_cell.angle_beta   90.00
_cell.angle_gamma   90.00
#
_symmetry.space_group_name_H-M   'P 1'
#
loop_
_entity.id
_entity.type
_entity.pdbx_description
1 polymer ?
#
loop_
_entity_poly.entity_id
_entity_poly.type
_entity_poly.pdbx_seq_one_letter_code
_entity_poly.pdbx_strand_id
1 'polypeptide(L)'
;MKKWLFLMVAASSAAMLSGCDTQSTSPTTKGIDDQALIGTWQCKYAAPYNSIDLQVTSTNSYSKDGNANIVYKLSSVNSEDQPLMFMAAGQGTWKVTGKTLTLDIPQYTVSTNSNSLAAEEQRASLQKQFDQDEKFESEILRLNDKELVFVDTEGVSCQRVLTK
;
A
#
# COMPACT_ATOMS: atom_id res chain seq x y z
N MET A 1 8.71 20.03 -8.05
CA MET A 1 9.09 19.85 -6.63
C MET A 1 8.73 18.43 -6.22
N LYS A 2 9.61 17.79 -5.44
CA LYS A 2 9.81 16.33 -5.30
C LYS A 2 8.53 15.53 -4.95
N LYS A 3 8.25 14.48 -5.75
CA LYS A 3 7.19 13.45 -5.60
C LYS A 3 7.36 12.51 -4.38
N TRP A 4 7.86 13.00 -3.25
CA TRP A 4 8.38 12.15 -2.17
C TRP A 4 7.71 12.50 -0.85
N LEU A 5 6.51 11.96 -0.62
CA LEU A 5 5.93 11.88 0.72
C LEU A 5 5.10 10.61 0.94
N PHE A 6 5.68 9.48 0.54
CA PHE A 6 5.49 8.22 1.29
C PHE A 6 6.89 7.77 1.75
N LEU A 7 7.38 8.38 2.83
CA LEU A 7 8.51 7.86 3.61
C LEU A 7 8.07 6.51 4.22
N MET A 8 8.66 5.40 3.76
CA MET A 8 9.86 4.77 4.33
C MET A 8 9.68 4.24 5.75
N VAL A 9 9.48 2.92 5.85
CA VAL A 9 10.16 2.09 6.85
C VAL A 9 10.76 0.90 6.10
N ALA A 10 12.02 1.04 5.70
CA ALA A 10 12.87 -0.11 5.42
C ALA A 10 13.19 -0.76 6.78
N ALA A 11 12.46 -1.80 7.15
CA ALA A 11 12.92 -2.70 8.20
C ALA A 11 14.04 -3.55 7.61
N SER A 12 15.28 -3.05 7.70
CA SER A 12 16.48 -3.84 7.50
C SER A 12 16.47 -5.02 8.46
N SER A 13 16.37 -6.23 7.93
CA SER A 13 16.86 -7.42 8.60
C SER A 13 17.57 -8.26 7.55
N ALA A 14 18.79 -7.83 7.24
CA ALA A 14 19.80 -8.71 6.69
C ALA A 14 20.22 -9.66 7.82
N ALA A 15 19.83 -10.92 7.71
CA ALA A 15 20.58 -12.03 8.27
C ALA A 15 21.00 -12.90 7.09
N MET A 16 22.22 -12.67 6.60
CA MET A 16 22.91 -13.63 5.76
C MET A 16 23.20 -14.87 6.60
N LEU A 17 22.97 -16.06 6.07
CA LEU A 17 23.90 -17.19 6.19
C LEU A 17 23.66 -18.19 5.05
N SER A 18 24.78 -18.58 4.49
CA SER A 18 25.05 -19.40 3.31
C SER A 18 24.52 -20.83 3.35
N GLY A 19 24.12 -21.36 2.19
CA GLY A 19 24.01 -22.78 1.91
C GLY A 19 23.79 -23.02 0.42
N CYS A 20 24.77 -23.61 -0.24
CA CYS A 20 24.83 -23.85 -1.69
C CYS A 20 23.82 -24.89 -2.21
N ASP A 21 23.60 -24.78 -3.52
CA ASP A 21 23.14 -25.79 -4.50
C ASP A 21 21.71 -26.32 -4.38
N THR A 22 20.83 -25.90 -5.31
CA THR A 22 20.33 -26.82 -6.36
C THR A 22 19.61 -26.09 -7.51
N GLN A 23 19.98 -26.47 -8.74
CA GLN A 23 19.18 -26.47 -9.98
C GLN A 23 18.50 -25.17 -10.45
N SER A 24 19.13 -24.56 -11.47
CA SER A 24 18.44 -23.78 -12.50
C SER A 24 17.54 -24.70 -13.35
N THR A 25 16.38 -25.08 -12.82
CA THR A 25 15.21 -25.26 -13.67
C THR A 25 14.60 -23.89 -13.85
N SER A 26 14.63 -23.33 -15.07
CA SER A 26 13.77 -22.20 -15.41
C SER A 26 12.36 -22.54 -14.94
N PRO A 27 11.81 -21.86 -13.92
CA PRO A 27 10.46 -22.17 -13.50
C PRO A 27 9.59 -21.71 -14.65
N THR A 28 8.95 -22.67 -15.33
CA THR A 28 7.68 -22.39 -15.99
C THR A 28 6.86 -21.66 -14.93
N THR A 29 6.70 -20.34 -15.08
CA THR A 29 6.04 -19.50 -14.09
C THR A 29 4.66 -20.10 -13.88
N LYS A 30 4.48 -20.88 -12.81
CA LYS A 30 3.17 -21.06 -12.21
C LYS A 30 2.68 -19.64 -11.97
N GLY A 31 1.69 -19.21 -12.77
CA GLY A 31 1.06 -17.92 -12.57
C GLY A 31 0.63 -17.80 -11.11
N ILE A 32 0.64 -16.59 -10.58
CA ILE A 32 -0.01 -16.32 -9.29
C ILE A 32 -1.47 -16.79 -9.42
N ASP A 33 -1.95 -17.58 -8.46
CA ASP A 33 -3.37 -17.89 -8.35
C ASP A 33 -4.11 -16.63 -7.91
N ASP A 34 -4.74 -15.94 -8.86
CA ASP A 34 -5.44 -14.69 -8.61
C ASP A 34 -6.64 -14.86 -7.65
N GLN A 35 -7.17 -16.08 -7.50
CA GLN A 35 -8.23 -16.37 -6.55
C GLN A 35 -7.74 -16.20 -5.10
N ALA A 36 -6.44 -16.42 -4.85
CA ALA A 36 -5.86 -16.19 -3.53
C ALA A 36 -5.82 -14.70 -3.17
N LEU A 37 -5.91 -13.78 -4.15
CA LEU A 37 -5.95 -12.34 -3.92
C LEU A 37 -7.33 -11.87 -3.43
N ILE A 38 -8.39 -12.62 -3.75
CA ILE A 38 -9.76 -12.26 -3.36
C ILE A 38 -9.87 -12.22 -1.83
N GLY A 39 -10.49 -11.15 -1.32
CA GLY A 39 -10.67 -10.91 0.11
C GLY A 39 -10.21 -9.53 0.53
N THR A 40 -10.11 -9.32 1.84
CA THR A 40 -9.65 -8.06 2.43
C THR A 40 -8.28 -8.24 3.05
N TRP A 41 -7.40 -7.29 2.78
CA TRP A 41 -6.00 -7.30 3.13
C TRP A 41 -5.66 -6.04 3.91
N GLN A 42 -4.93 -6.17 5.01
CA GLN A 42 -4.61 -5.07 5.90
C GLN A 42 -3.10 -4.90 6.05
N CYS A 43 -2.61 -3.67 5.95
CA CYS A 43 -1.26 -3.30 6.35
C CYS A 43 -1.35 -2.32 7.51
N LYS A 44 -0.46 -2.46 8.50
CA LYS A 44 -0.30 -1.50 9.59
C LYS A 44 1.18 -1.33 9.88
N TYR A 45 1.65 -0.09 9.90
CA TYR A 45 3.01 0.24 10.32
C TYR A 45 3.04 1.62 11.00
N ALA A 46 4.04 1.83 11.83
CA ALA A 46 4.35 3.14 12.41
C ALA A 46 5.51 3.76 11.63
N ALA A 47 5.40 5.03 11.27
CA ALA A 47 6.46 5.79 10.61
C ALA A 47 6.77 7.06 11.42
N PRO A 48 8.04 7.30 11.78
CA PRO A 48 8.42 8.53 12.45
C PRO A 48 8.36 9.71 11.46
N TYR A 49 7.70 10.80 11.85
CA TYR A 49 7.65 12.04 11.06
C TYR A 49 7.82 13.26 11.96
N ASN A 50 8.93 13.99 11.79
CA ASN A 50 9.20 15.25 12.51
C ASN A 50 8.85 15.17 14.01
N SER A 51 9.38 14.17 14.72
CA SER A 51 9.14 13.87 16.16
C SER A 51 7.74 13.39 16.56
N ILE A 52 6.84 13.16 15.60
CA ILE A 52 5.52 12.56 15.82
C ILE A 52 5.54 11.14 15.27
N ASP A 53 5.07 10.18 16.07
CA ASP A 53 4.78 8.83 15.58
C ASP A 53 3.49 8.88 14.75
N LEU A 54 3.60 8.53 13.46
CA LEU A 54 2.44 8.36 12.59
C LEU A 54 2.11 6.87 12.51
N GLN A 55 0.84 6.53 12.65
CA GLN A 55 0.32 5.21 12.32
C GLN A 55 -0.31 5.27 10.94
N VAL A 56 0.19 4.40 10.06
CA VAL A 56 -0.38 4.18 8.74
C VAL A 56 -1.10 2.85 8.75
N THR A 57 -2.34 2.85 8.28
CA THR A 57 -3.07 1.62 7.96
C THR A 57 -3.57 1.66 6.54
N SER A 58 -3.52 0.54 5.83
CA SER A 58 -4.22 0.37 4.56
C SER A 58 -5.13 -0.85 4.61
N THR A 59 -6.34 -0.72 4.09
CA THR A 59 -7.29 -1.82 3.87
C THR A 59 -7.57 -1.92 2.38
N ASN A 60 -7.21 -3.04 1.78
CA ASN A 60 -7.37 -3.30 0.36
C ASN A 60 -8.30 -4.50 0.19
N SER A 61 -9.43 -4.30 -0.49
CA SER A 61 -10.39 -5.37 -0.77
C SER A 61 -10.44 -5.64 -2.27
N TYR A 62 -10.28 -6.91 -2.65
CA TYR A 62 -10.34 -7.38 -4.04
C TYR A 62 -11.48 -8.39 -4.16
N SER A 63 -12.44 -8.13 -5.04
CA SER A 63 -13.59 -9.01 -5.27
C SER A 63 -13.44 -9.83 -6.55
N LYS A 64 -14.16 -10.95 -6.62
CA LYS A 64 -14.11 -11.92 -7.73
C LYS A 64 -14.52 -11.34 -9.09
N ASP A 65 -15.30 -10.28 -9.09
CA ASP A 65 -15.78 -9.56 -10.29
C ASP A 65 -14.77 -8.54 -10.82
N GLY A 66 -13.56 -8.47 -10.24
CA GLY A 66 -12.50 -7.55 -10.65
C GLY A 66 -12.60 -6.15 -10.03
N ASN A 67 -13.53 -5.92 -9.09
CA ASN A 67 -13.61 -4.64 -8.37
C ASN A 67 -12.61 -4.58 -7.20
N ALA A 68 -12.09 -3.38 -6.95
CA ALA A 68 -11.17 -3.06 -5.86
C ALA A 68 -11.71 -1.90 -5.02
N ASN A 69 -11.51 -1.99 -3.70
CA ASN A 69 -11.74 -0.89 -2.76
C ASN A 69 -10.50 -0.72 -1.88
N ILE A 70 -9.90 0.47 -1.91
CA ILE A 70 -8.63 0.76 -1.26
C ILE A 70 -8.85 1.93 -0.29
N VAL A 71 -8.48 1.72 0.98
CA VAL A 71 -8.57 2.75 2.01
C VAL A 71 -7.23 2.89 2.71
N TYR A 72 -6.65 4.07 2.65
CA TYR A 72 -5.48 4.47 3.43
C TYR A 72 -5.91 5.36 4.59
N LYS A 73 -5.33 5.15 5.76
CA LYS A 73 -5.47 6.04 6.92
C LYS A 73 -4.11 6.39 7.47
N LEU A 74 -3.94 7.66 7.78
CA LEU A 74 -2.80 8.23 8.46
C LEU A 74 -3.30 8.88 9.74
N SER A 75 -2.80 8.47 10.89
CA SER A 75 -3.12 9.08 12.18
C SER A 75 -1.86 9.41 12.97
N SER A 76 -1.90 10.51 13.73
CA SER A 76 -0.88 10.75 14.76
C SER A 76 -1.14 9.84 15.97
N VAL A 77 -0.09 9.28 16.57
CA VAL A 77 -0.21 8.33 17.70
C VAL A 77 -0.29 9.07 19.05
N ASN A 78 0.17 10.33 19.12
CA ASN A 78 0.49 11.00 20.38
C ASN A 78 -0.26 12.35 20.64
N SER A 79 -1.43 12.62 20.06
CA SER A 79 -2.22 13.81 20.49
C SER A 79 -3.29 13.42 21.49
N GLU A 80 -3.13 13.93 22.72
CA GLU A 80 -3.94 13.58 23.91
C GLU A 80 -5.45 13.92 23.77
N ASP A 81 -5.84 14.76 22.81
CA ASP A 81 -7.23 15.25 22.69
C ASP A 81 -8.03 14.73 21.48
N GLN A 82 -7.37 14.13 20.49
CA GLN A 82 -7.88 13.30 19.37
C GLN A 82 -6.76 13.26 18.32
N PRO A 83 -6.40 12.09 17.77
CA PRO A 83 -5.41 12.00 16.71
C PRO A 83 -5.88 12.79 15.49
N LEU A 84 -5.03 13.67 14.95
CA LEU A 84 -5.23 14.20 13.60
C LEU A 84 -5.19 13.02 12.64
N MET A 85 -6.26 12.86 11.86
CA MET A 85 -6.42 11.76 10.91
C MET A 85 -6.65 12.27 9.50
N PHE A 86 -5.99 11.66 8.54
CA PHE A 86 -6.29 11.78 7.13
C PHE A 86 -6.67 10.40 6.58
N MET A 87 -7.66 10.35 5.70
CA MET A 87 -8.09 9.14 5.02
C MET A 87 -8.15 9.38 3.52
N ALA A 88 -7.63 8.46 2.73
CA ALA A 88 -7.83 8.41 1.28
C ALA A 88 -8.56 7.12 0.93
N ALA A 89 -9.71 7.22 0.27
CA ALA A 89 -10.52 6.08 -0.13
C ALA A 89 -10.79 6.12 -1.63
N GLY A 90 -10.61 4.99 -2.31
CA GLY A 90 -10.78 4.87 -3.76
C GLY A 90 -11.41 3.53 -4.13
N GLN A 91 -12.20 3.56 -5.20
CA GLN A 91 -12.82 2.37 -5.80
C GLN A 91 -12.40 2.28 -7.26
N GLY A 92 -12.20 1.06 -7.74
CA GLY A 92 -11.83 0.85 -9.14
C GLY A 92 -11.70 -0.63 -9.46
N THR A 93 -10.75 -0.99 -10.31
CA THR A 93 -10.58 -2.37 -10.80
C THR A 93 -9.19 -2.92 -10.53
N TRP A 94 -9.08 -4.25 -10.50
CA TRP A 94 -7.82 -4.96 -10.37
C TRP A 94 -7.69 -6.09 -11.38
N LYS A 95 -6.45 -6.44 -11.73
CA LYS A 95 -6.11 -7.61 -12.53
C LYS A 95 -4.72 -8.12 -12.18
N VAL A 96 -4.51 -9.43 -12.33
CA VAL A 96 -3.18 -10.04 -12.23
C VAL A 96 -2.78 -10.60 -13.59
N THR A 97 -1.63 -10.16 -14.11
CA THR A 97 -1.03 -10.70 -15.33
C THR A 97 0.36 -11.23 -15.01
N GLY A 98 0.52 -12.56 -15.00
CA GLY A 98 1.76 -13.20 -14.58
C GLY A 98 2.02 -12.98 -13.08
N LYS A 99 2.94 -12.08 -12.75
CA LYS A 99 3.22 -11.63 -11.36
C LYS A 99 2.81 -10.18 -11.09
N THR A 100 2.31 -9.47 -12.10
CA THR A 100 1.98 -8.06 -11.96
C THR A 100 0.54 -7.89 -11.53
N LEU A 101 0.31 -7.24 -10.38
CA LEU A 101 -0.96 -6.69 -9.98
C LEU A 101 -1.09 -5.29 -10.58
N THR A 102 -2.13 -5.06 -11.38
CA THR A 102 -2.50 -3.72 -11.84
C THR A 102 -3.75 -3.27 -11.09
N LEU A 103 -3.72 -2.09 -10.49
CA LEU A 103 -4.86 -1.40 -9.91
C LEU A 103 -5.16 -0.15 -10.74
N ASP A 104 -6.41 -0.01 -11.15
CA ASP A 104 -6.92 1.16 -11.85
C ASP A 104 -7.98 1.81 -10.96
N ILE A 105 -7.58 2.84 -10.21
CA ILE A 105 -8.43 3.60 -9.30
C ILE A 105 -8.59 5.01 -9.89
N PRO A 106 -9.71 5.32 -10.56
CA PRO A 106 -9.88 6.59 -11.29
C PRO A 106 -9.84 7.83 -10.39
N GLN A 107 -10.21 7.68 -9.12
CA GLN A 107 -10.19 8.77 -8.17
C GLN A 107 -10.12 8.24 -6.73
N TYR A 108 -9.34 8.93 -5.90
CA TYR A 108 -9.48 8.84 -4.44
C TYR A 108 -10.20 10.06 -3.90
N THR A 109 -10.95 9.88 -2.82
CA THR A 109 -11.45 10.99 -2.00
C THR A 109 -10.63 11.07 -0.72
N VAL A 110 -10.06 12.24 -0.46
CA VAL A 110 -9.28 12.52 0.75
C VAL A 110 -10.11 13.32 1.75
N SER A 111 -10.20 12.83 2.98
CA SER A 111 -10.88 13.47 4.10
C SER A 111 -9.98 13.61 5.33
N THR A 112 -10.37 14.49 6.25
CA THR A 112 -9.75 14.68 7.56
C THR A 112 -10.82 14.75 8.65
N ASN A 113 -10.47 14.42 9.89
CA ASN A 113 -11.35 14.60 11.06
C ASN A 113 -11.22 15.99 11.71
N SER A 114 -10.34 16.85 11.20
CA SER A 114 -10.11 18.20 11.72
C SER A 114 -10.72 19.26 10.81
N ASN A 115 -11.34 20.29 11.39
CA ASN A 115 -11.86 21.45 10.67
C ASN A 115 -10.89 22.66 10.69
N SER A 116 -9.66 22.46 11.18
CA SER A 116 -8.66 23.54 11.20
C SER A 116 -8.21 23.88 9.78
N LEU A 117 -7.91 25.16 9.53
CA LEU A 117 -7.44 25.62 8.22
C LEU A 117 -6.20 24.84 7.75
N ALA A 118 -5.24 24.63 8.65
CA ALA A 118 -4.02 23.88 8.33
C ALA A 118 -4.30 22.41 7.95
N ALA A 119 -5.24 21.75 8.62
CA ALA A 119 -5.62 20.38 8.27
C ALA A 119 -6.34 20.32 6.92
N GLU A 120 -7.20 21.29 6.62
CA GLU A 120 -7.89 21.38 5.34
C GLU A 120 -6.95 21.69 4.17
N GLU A 121 -5.95 22.55 4.38
CA GLU A 121 -4.88 22.79 3.41
C GLU A 121 -4.07 21.54 3.12
N GLN A 122 -3.71 20.78 4.17
CA GLN A 122 -3.01 19.50 4.03
C GLN A 122 -3.89 18.45 3.32
N ARG A 123 -5.18 18.35 3.67
CA ARG A 123 -6.15 17.47 3.00
C ARG A 123 -6.23 17.80 1.51
N ALA A 124 -6.34 19.08 1.14
CA ALA A 124 -6.38 19.51 -0.26
C ALA A 124 -5.07 19.23 -1.00
N SER A 125 -3.93 19.38 -0.34
CA SER A 125 -2.62 19.01 -0.88
C SER A 125 -2.51 17.50 -1.16
N LEU A 126 -3.02 16.66 -0.24
CA LEU A 126 -3.10 15.22 -0.43
C LEU A 126 -4.07 14.85 -1.57
N GLN A 127 -5.24 15.50 -1.65
CA GLN A 127 -6.20 15.27 -2.74
C GLN A 127 -5.54 15.49 -4.11
N LYS A 128 -4.81 16.60 -4.29
CA LYS A 128 -4.09 16.90 -5.54
C LYS A 128 -3.00 15.89 -5.90
N GLN A 129 -2.47 15.15 -4.92
CA GLN A 129 -1.49 14.10 -5.17
C GLN A 129 -2.19 12.86 -5.74
N PHE A 130 -3.30 12.44 -5.12
CA PHE A 130 -4.11 11.31 -5.61
C PHE A 130 -4.88 11.59 -6.91
N ASP A 131 -5.14 12.86 -7.26
CA ASP A 131 -5.80 13.24 -8.51
C ASP A 131 -4.88 13.11 -9.75
N GLN A 132 -3.59 12.84 -9.56
CA GLN A 132 -2.70 12.53 -10.68
C GLN A 132 -2.99 11.08 -11.08
N ASP A 133 -3.55 10.85 -12.27
CA ASP A 133 -3.96 9.52 -12.77
C ASP A 133 -2.98 8.39 -12.37
N GLU A 134 -3.30 7.68 -11.29
CA GLU A 134 -2.43 6.66 -10.72
C GLU A 134 -2.96 5.27 -11.08
N LYS A 135 -2.46 4.74 -12.19
CA LYS A 135 -2.41 3.29 -12.37
C LYS A 135 -1.28 2.77 -11.51
N PHE A 136 -1.60 1.94 -10.53
CA PHE A 136 -0.59 1.29 -9.71
C PHE A 136 -0.28 -0.06 -10.33
N GLU A 137 0.99 -0.25 -10.64
CA GLU A 137 1.53 -1.56 -10.98
C GLU A 137 2.45 -2.03 -9.85
N SER A 138 2.25 -3.27 -9.43
CA SER A 138 3.04 -3.88 -8.37
C SER A 138 3.43 -5.30 -8.77
N GLU A 139 4.67 -5.70 -8.51
CA GLU A 139 5.10 -7.09 -8.65
C GLU A 139 4.76 -7.87 -7.38
N ILE A 140 3.99 -8.93 -7.51
CA ILE A 140 3.68 -9.87 -6.43
C ILE A 140 4.89 -10.76 -6.20
N LEU A 141 5.51 -10.60 -5.04
CA LEU A 141 6.62 -11.43 -4.58
C LEU A 141 6.13 -12.71 -3.92
N ARG A 142 5.01 -12.64 -3.21
CA ARG A 142 4.41 -13.78 -2.50
C ARG A 142 2.93 -13.56 -2.26
N LEU A 143 2.13 -14.60 -2.47
CA LEU A 143 0.70 -14.62 -2.20
C LEU A 143 0.30 -15.98 -1.63
N ASN A 144 -0.36 -15.98 -0.47
CA ASN A 144 -1.02 -17.17 0.10
C ASN A 144 -2.32 -16.77 0.82
N ASP A 145 -2.87 -17.67 1.64
CA ASP A 145 -4.10 -17.46 2.39
C ASP A 145 -3.98 -16.42 3.52
N LYS A 146 -2.75 -16.07 3.92
CA LYS A 146 -2.47 -15.19 5.08
C LYS A 146 -1.78 -13.89 4.70
N GLU A 147 -0.95 -13.90 3.68
CA GLU A 147 -0.14 -12.74 3.31
C GLU A 147 -0.08 -12.48 1.81
N LEU A 148 -0.06 -11.18 1.49
CA LEU A 148 0.20 -10.62 0.18
C LEU A 148 1.44 -9.74 0.32
N VAL A 149 2.49 -10.08 -0.41
CA VAL A 149 3.74 -9.32 -0.49
C VAL A 149 3.95 -8.83 -1.90
N PHE A 150 4.06 -7.51 -2.06
CA PHE A 150 4.35 -6.89 -3.36
C PHE A 150 5.30 -5.70 -3.23
N VAL A 151 5.87 -5.30 -4.36
CA VAL A 151 6.67 -4.08 -4.53
C VAL A 151 6.06 -3.25 -5.65
N ASP A 152 5.92 -1.95 -5.44
CA ASP A 152 5.41 -1.03 -6.47
C ASP A 152 6.49 -0.81 -7.55
N THR A 153 6.12 -0.90 -8.83
CA THR A 153 7.08 -0.87 -9.95
C THR A 153 7.55 0.54 -10.29
N GLU A 154 6.78 1.57 -9.95
CA GLU A 154 7.14 2.97 -10.12
C GLU A 154 7.39 3.67 -8.77
N GLY A 155 8.66 3.94 -8.46
CA GLY A 155 9.03 5.08 -7.61
C GLY A 155 9.58 4.80 -6.22
N VAL A 156 9.26 3.68 -5.57
CA VAL A 156 9.90 3.28 -4.30
C VAL A 156 9.87 1.76 -4.18
N SER A 157 11.02 1.11 -3.96
CA SER A 157 11.11 -0.32 -3.65
C SER A 157 10.65 -0.58 -2.21
N CYS A 158 9.41 -0.22 -1.88
CA CYS A 158 8.80 -0.53 -0.60
C CYS A 158 8.04 -1.84 -0.73
N GLN A 159 8.58 -2.89 -0.11
CA GLN A 159 7.85 -4.14 0.06
C GLN A 159 6.67 -3.88 1.00
N ARG A 160 5.45 -4.09 0.52
CA ARG A 160 4.24 -4.03 1.34
C ARG A 160 3.80 -5.44 1.68
N VAL A 161 3.58 -5.68 2.97
CA VAL A 161 3.02 -6.93 3.48
C VAL A 161 1.63 -6.62 3.99
N LEU A 162 0.63 -7.24 3.37
CA LEU A 162 -0.74 -7.18 3.84
C LEU A 162 -1.15 -8.55 4.38
N THR A 163 -1.99 -8.55 5.41
CA THR A 163 -2.51 -9.77 6.05
C THR A 163 -4.03 -9.87 5.95
N LYS A 164 -4.55 -11.08 5.84
CA LYS A 164 -5.99 -11.39 5.85
C LYS A 164 -6.56 -11.51 7.25
#